data_AF-A0ABC8TCK5-F1
#
_entry.id   AF-A0ABC8TCK5-F1
#
_cell.length_a   1.000
_cell.length_b   1.000
_cell.length_c   1.000
_cell.angle_alpha   90.00
_cell.angle_beta   90.00
_cell.angle_gamma   90.00
#
_symmetry.space_group_name_H-M   'P 1'
#
loop_
_entity.id
_entity.type
_entity.pdbx_description
1 polymer ?
#
loop_
_entity_poly.entity_id
_entity_poly.type
_entity_poly.pdbx_seq_one_letter_code
_entity_poly.pdbx_strand_id
1 'polypeptide(L)'
;MVTPDGYEIMTYTCAGTGGNDDEAQDCMDMASSIRAVEKLLNYTFKNKKLAEDALTHSSFTDSTSYQRLEFVGDAALGLAISNYVFLAYPDLEPGLLSLLRAANISTEKLARVAVRHGLYRYVRHNASALDEKVRDFAISVEGEDETEVYGGAVKAPKNSCGHCGVCGGCCIC
;
A
#
# COMPACT_ATOMS: atom_id res chain seq x y z
N MET A 1 12.92 2.94 -17.30
CA MET A 1 12.19 2.25 -18.40
C MET A 1 10.71 2.55 -18.22
N VAL A 2 10.13 3.27 -19.17
CA VAL A 2 8.84 3.99 -19.06
C VAL A 2 7.67 3.07 -19.46
N THR A 3 6.61 3.01 -18.66
CA THR A 3 5.34 2.34 -19.03
C THR A 3 4.50 3.24 -19.95
N PRO A 4 3.48 2.70 -20.67
CA PRO A 4 2.75 3.43 -21.71
C PRO A 4 2.05 4.73 -21.27
N ASP A 5 1.82 4.90 -19.96
CA ASP A 5 1.22 6.11 -19.37
C ASP A 5 2.24 7.17 -18.91
N GLY A 6 3.51 7.04 -19.32
CA GLY A 6 4.53 8.07 -19.10
C GLY A 6 5.00 8.24 -17.66
N TYR A 7 4.84 7.23 -16.80
CA TYR A 7 5.27 7.31 -15.41
C TYR A 7 6.36 6.28 -15.10
N GLU A 8 7.49 6.76 -14.63
CA GLU A 8 8.68 5.97 -14.32
C GLU A 8 8.52 5.30 -12.94
N ILE A 9 8.87 4.02 -12.83
CA ILE A 9 9.02 3.37 -11.52
C ILE A 9 10.32 3.90 -10.90
N MET A 10 10.19 4.88 -10.00
CA MET A 10 11.33 5.48 -9.30
C MET A 10 11.81 4.56 -8.19
N THR A 11 12.93 3.88 -8.43
CA THR A 11 13.70 3.24 -7.39
C THR A 11 14.41 4.31 -6.56
N TYR A 12 14.18 4.31 -5.25
CA TYR A 12 14.93 5.16 -4.33
C TYR A 12 16.33 4.54 -4.12
N THR A 13 17.30 4.90 -4.96
CA THR A 13 18.70 4.69 -4.63
C THR A 13 19.19 5.84 -3.75
N CYS A 14 19.20 5.64 -2.44
CA CYS A 14 19.96 6.51 -1.55
C CYS A 14 21.46 6.24 -1.74
N ALA A 15 22.08 6.93 -2.71
CA ALA A 15 23.53 6.97 -2.83
C ALA A 15 24.09 7.99 -1.82
N GLY A 16 24.76 7.49 -0.78
CA GLY A 16 25.61 8.31 0.07
C GLY A 16 26.94 8.62 -0.61
N THR A 17 27.29 9.91 -0.58
CA THR A 17 28.63 10.54 -0.71
C THR A 17 29.26 10.67 -2.10
N GLY A 18 29.60 11.92 -2.45
CA GLY A 18 30.54 12.27 -3.53
C GLY A 18 30.04 13.43 -4.38
N GLY A 19 30.65 14.61 -4.25
CA GLY A 19 30.24 15.82 -4.94
C GLY A 19 30.53 15.83 -6.45
N ASN A 20 29.66 16.50 -7.20
CA ASN A 20 29.98 17.62 -8.07
C ASN A 20 28.65 18.23 -8.54
N ASP A 21 28.66 19.55 -8.64
CA ASP A 21 27.53 20.36 -9.08
C ASP A 21 27.21 20.05 -10.57
N ASP A 22 25.93 20.14 -10.93
CA ASP A 22 25.37 20.11 -12.31
C ASP A 22 24.82 18.80 -12.92
N GLU A 23 24.17 17.93 -12.14
CA GLU A 23 23.08 17.07 -12.66
C GLU A 23 21.87 17.10 -11.72
N ALA A 24 20.82 17.84 -12.11
CA ALA A 24 19.54 17.88 -11.43
C ALA A 24 18.80 16.54 -11.59
N GLN A 25 19.21 15.56 -10.79
CA GLN A 25 18.51 14.28 -10.64
C GLN A 25 17.25 14.54 -9.82
N ASP A 26 16.10 14.50 -10.48
CA ASP A 26 14.77 14.83 -9.94
C ASP A 26 14.35 13.76 -8.91
N CYS A 27 14.91 13.83 -7.72
CA CYS A 27 14.50 13.02 -6.58
C CYS A 27 13.18 13.58 -6.06
N MET A 28 12.10 12.79 -6.14
CA MET A 28 10.85 13.20 -5.53
C MET A 28 11.08 13.36 -4.03
N ASP A 29 11.02 14.62 -3.57
CA ASP A 29 11.08 14.96 -2.16
C ASP A 29 9.95 14.24 -1.40
N MET A 30 10.27 13.68 -0.24
CA MET A 30 9.33 12.93 0.60
C MET A 30 8.08 13.76 0.91
N ALA A 31 8.22 15.08 1.08
CA ALA A 31 7.07 15.94 1.31
C ALA A 31 6.15 16.01 0.08
N SER A 32 6.69 15.89 -1.14
CA SER A 32 5.90 15.81 -2.38
C SER A 32 5.11 14.50 -2.45
N SER A 33 5.72 13.37 -2.10
CA SER A 33 5.03 12.08 -2.02
C SER A 33 3.90 12.11 -1.01
N ILE A 34 4.12 12.68 0.18
CA ILE A 34 3.06 12.85 1.19
C ILE A 34 1.92 13.72 0.64
N ARG A 35 2.22 14.86 0.01
CA ARG A 35 1.18 15.72 -0.58
C ARG A 35 0.35 15.00 -1.65
N ALA A 36 0.98 14.15 -2.45
CA ALA A 36 0.28 13.35 -3.45
C ALA A 36 -0.68 12.34 -2.79
N VAL A 37 -0.20 11.63 -1.76
CA VAL A 37 -1.03 10.69 -0.99
C VAL A 37 -2.19 11.40 -0.29
N GLU A 38 -1.97 12.59 0.29
CA GLU A 38 -3.04 13.39 0.90
C GLU A 38 -4.14 13.77 -0.09
N LYS A 39 -3.76 14.08 -1.32
CA LYS A 39 -4.70 14.36 -2.41
C LYS A 39 -5.47 13.11 -2.83
N LEU A 40 -4.81 11.96 -2.92
CA LEU A 40 -5.43 10.68 -3.25
C LEU A 40 -6.44 10.22 -2.20
N LEU A 41 -6.09 10.38 -0.92
CA LEU A 41 -6.94 10.00 0.22
C LEU A 41 -7.99 11.06 0.55
N ASN A 42 -7.92 12.24 -0.06
CA ASN A 42 -8.69 13.42 0.32
C ASN A 42 -8.62 13.69 1.84
N TYR A 43 -7.41 13.53 2.40
CA TYR A 43 -7.15 13.62 3.84
C TYR A 43 -5.83 14.34 4.08
N THR A 44 -5.80 15.27 5.04
CA THR A 44 -4.56 15.93 5.47
C THR A 44 -4.08 15.36 6.79
N PHE A 45 -2.90 14.75 6.79
CA PHE A 45 -2.27 14.22 7.99
C PHE A 45 -1.90 15.36 8.95
N LYS A 46 -2.41 15.27 10.18
CA LYS A 46 -2.02 16.15 11.28
C LYS A 46 -0.54 16.05 11.60
N ASN A 47 0.01 14.83 11.55
CA ASN A 47 1.42 14.57 11.74
C ASN A 47 2.00 13.91 10.48
N LYS A 48 2.77 14.67 9.71
CA LYS A 48 3.40 14.20 8.46
C LYS A 48 4.39 13.07 8.69
N LYS A 49 4.95 12.94 9.91
CA LYS A 49 5.86 11.85 10.24
C LYS A 49 5.17 10.49 10.21
N LEU A 50 3.89 10.42 10.58
CA LEU A 50 3.13 9.18 10.49
C LEU A 50 2.90 8.77 9.03
N ALA A 51 2.65 9.73 8.14
CA ALA A 51 2.56 9.45 6.71
C ALA A 51 3.90 8.99 6.13
N GLU A 52 5.00 9.57 6.60
CA GLU A 52 6.34 9.14 6.22
C GLU A 52 6.60 7.69 6.66
N ASP A 53 6.35 7.37 7.93
CA ASP A 53 6.54 6.02 8.47
C ASP A 53 5.63 5.00 7.76
N ALA A 54 4.37 5.36 7.46
CA ALA A 54 3.42 4.52 6.71
C ALA A 54 3.90 4.19 5.29
N LEU A 55 4.58 5.13 4.63
CA LEU A 55 5.14 4.95 3.29
C LEU A 55 6.52 4.29 3.30
N THR A 56 7.01 3.79 4.44
CA THR A 56 8.37 3.24 4.58
C THR A 56 8.38 1.74 4.80
N HIS A 57 8.88 0.99 3.82
CA HIS A 57 9.06 -0.45 3.95
C HIS A 57 10.23 -0.81 4.87
N SER A 58 10.14 -1.95 5.56
CA SER A 58 11.14 -2.43 6.53
C SER A 58 12.53 -2.68 5.96
N SER A 59 12.66 -2.83 4.62
CA SER A 59 13.96 -2.89 3.94
C SER A 59 14.72 -1.57 3.97
N PHE A 60 14.03 -0.44 4.22
CA PHE A 60 14.62 0.88 4.29
C PHE A 60 15.12 1.11 5.73
N THR A 61 16.38 0.77 5.98
CA THR A 61 16.96 0.65 7.33
C THR A 61 17.12 1.97 8.07
N ASP A 62 17.15 3.09 7.34
CA ASP A 62 17.51 4.39 7.89
C ASP A 62 16.28 5.17 8.42
N SER A 63 15.11 4.53 8.49
CA SER A 63 13.87 5.15 8.97
C SER A 63 12.94 4.16 9.65
N THR A 64 11.98 4.69 10.42
CA THR A 64 10.95 3.87 11.05
C THR A 64 10.04 3.29 9.98
N SER A 65 9.82 1.98 10.03
CA SER A 65 8.97 1.27 9.07
C SER A 65 7.49 1.34 9.45
N TYR A 66 6.62 1.06 8.48
CA TYR A 66 5.17 1.04 8.66
C TYR A 66 4.67 -0.02 9.65
N GLN A 67 5.50 -1.00 10.05
CA GLN A 67 5.05 -2.22 10.77
C GLN A 67 4.28 -1.91 12.06
N ARG A 68 4.65 -0.85 12.79
CA ARG A 68 3.93 -0.44 13.99
C ARG A 68 2.56 0.18 13.69
N LEU A 69 2.45 0.90 12.58
CA LEU A 69 1.20 1.48 12.13
C LEU A 69 0.28 0.39 11.56
N GLU A 70 0.82 -0.58 10.83
CA GLU A 70 0.11 -1.76 10.35
C GLU A 70 -0.55 -2.53 11.50
N PHE A 71 0.16 -2.75 12.61
CA PHE A 71 -0.40 -3.42 13.79
C PHE A 71 -1.67 -2.74 14.33
N VAL A 72 -1.67 -1.40 14.42
CA VAL A 72 -2.83 -0.65 14.92
C VAL A 72 -3.91 -0.53 13.85
N GLY A 73 -3.50 -0.34 12.60
CA GLY A 73 -4.36 -0.19 11.44
C GLY A 73 -5.20 -1.43 11.15
N ASP A 74 -4.61 -2.63 11.26
CA ASP A 74 -5.32 -3.90 11.06
C ASP A 74 -6.46 -4.06 12.08
N ALA A 75 -6.19 -3.76 13.35
CA ALA A 75 -7.21 -3.78 14.40
C ALA A 75 -8.29 -2.72 14.17
N ALA A 76 -7.91 -1.50 13.77
CA ALA A 76 -8.84 -0.40 13.50
C ALA A 76 -9.76 -0.72 12.31
N LEU A 77 -9.20 -1.20 11.21
CA LEU A 77 -9.93 -1.61 10.01
C LEU A 77 -10.86 -2.80 10.32
N GLY A 78 -10.35 -3.78 11.07
CA GLY A 78 -11.13 -4.93 11.52
C GLY A 78 -12.36 -4.51 12.34
N LEU A 79 -12.21 -3.52 13.23
CA LEU A 79 -13.31 -2.96 14.00
C LEU A 79 -14.29 -2.18 13.12
N ALA A 80 -13.80 -1.33 12.22
CA ALA A 80 -14.64 -0.52 11.33
C ALA A 80 -15.53 -1.40 10.45
N ILE A 81 -14.96 -2.44 9.82
CA ILE A 81 -15.71 -3.40 8.99
C ILE A 81 -16.67 -4.23 9.85
N SER A 82 -16.25 -4.67 11.04
CA SER A 82 -17.14 -5.41 11.94
C SER A 82 -18.38 -4.58 12.32
N ASN A 83 -18.17 -3.31 12.66
CA ASN A 83 -19.25 -2.39 13.01
C ASN A 83 -20.17 -2.13 11.81
N TYR A 84 -19.60 -1.91 10.62
CA TYR A 84 -20.38 -1.74 9.39
C TYR A 84 -21.25 -2.96 9.08
N VAL A 85 -20.66 -4.16 9.07
CA VAL A 85 -21.38 -5.40 8.75
C VAL A 85 -22.44 -5.70 9.81
N PHE A 86 -22.16 -5.48 11.09
CA PHE A 86 -23.14 -5.66 12.17
C PHE A 86 -24.37 -4.76 12.02
N LEU A 87 -24.16 -3.48 11.64
CA LEU A 87 -25.26 -2.53 11.47
C LEU A 87 -26.01 -2.69 10.14
N ALA A 88 -25.30 -3.03 9.07
CA ALA A 88 -25.90 -3.21 7.75
C ALA A 88 -26.73 -4.50 7.63
N TYR A 89 -26.42 -5.50 8.47
CA TYR A 89 -26.98 -6.84 8.38
C TYR A 89 -27.44 -7.37 9.75
N PRO A 90 -28.48 -6.77 10.36
CA PRO A 90 -28.89 -7.10 11.74
C PRO A 90 -29.45 -8.52 11.90
N ASP A 91 -30.01 -9.10 10.83
CA ASP A 91 -30.65 -10.43 10.86
C ASP A 91 -29.72 -11.58 10.46
N LEU A 92 -28.45 -11.30 10.17
CA LEU A 92 -27.48 -12.30 9.74
C LEU A 92 -26.85 -13.02 10.93
N GLU A 93 -26.75 -14.35 10.80
CA GLU A 93 -26.14 -15.21 11.82
C GLU A 93 -24.66 -14.84 12.07
N PRO A 94 -24.16 -14.96 13.32
CA PRO A 94 -22.78 -14.60 13.68
C PRO A 94 -21.69 -15.23 12.81
N GLY A 95 -21.92 -16.47 12.34
CA GLY A 95 -21.01 -17.17 11.44
C GLY A 95 -20.89 -16.49 10.08
N LEU A 96 -22.00 -15.98 9.53
CA LEU A 96 -22.03 -15.26 8.26
C LEU A 96 -21.45 -13.86 8.39
N LEU A 97 -21.68 -13.16 9.51
CA LEU A 97 -21.01 -11.89 9.82
C LEU A 97 -19.48 -12.06 9.86
N SER A 98 -19.00 -13.15 10.47
CA SER A 98 -17.57 -13.47 10.52
C SER A 98 -16.99 -13.74 9.13
N LEU A 99 -17.74 -14.45 8.27
CA LEU A 99 -17.35 -14.70 6.89
C LEU A 99 -17.32 -13.40 6.06
N LEU A 100 -18.34 -12.56 6.16
CA LEU A 100 -18.38 -11.24 5.51
C LEU A 100 -17.22 -10.35 5.96
N ARG A 101 -16.93 -10.33 7.26
CA ARG A 101 -15.76 -9.61 7.79
C ARG A 101 -14.48 -10.11 7.13
N ALA A 102 -14.17 -11.40 7.27
CA ALA A 102 -12.94 -12.00 6.73
C ALA A 102 -12.80 -11.78 5.22
N ALA A 103 -13.92 -11.82 4.50
CA ALA A 103 -13.95 -11.63 3.07
C ALA A 103 -13.72 -10.15 2.66
N ASN A 104 -13.89 -9.18 3.57
CA ASN A 104 -13.63 -7.76 3.31
C ASN A 104 -12.26 -7.28 3.81
N ILE A 105 -11.72 -7.87 4.88
CA ILE A 105 -10.42 -7.48 5.45
C ILE A 105 -9.25 -8.37 4.99
N SER A 106 -9.29 -8.87 3.74
CA SER A 106 -8.20 -9.70 3.24
C SER A 106 -7.04 -8.86 2.74
N THR A 107 -5.84 -9.31 3.07
CA THR A 107 -4.56 -8.78 2.58
C THR A 107 -4.55 -8.55 1.07
N GLU A 108 -5.11 -9.49 0.30
CA GLU A 108 -5.18 -9.42 -1.16
C GLU A 108 -6.13 -8.32 -1.63
N LYS A 109 -7.33 -8.19 -1.01
CA LYS A 109 -8.27 -7.12 -1.39
C LYS A 109 -7.69 -5.75 -1.15
N LEU A 110 -7.13 -5.55 0.04
CA LEU A 110 -6.52 -4.28 0.38
C LEU A 110 -5.37 -3.97 -0.60
N ALA A 111 -4.60 -4.98 -1.02
CA ALA A 111 -3.50 -4.78 -1.96
C ALA A 111 -3.99 -4.29 -3.33
N ARG A 112 -5.08 -4.87 -3.82
CA ARG A 112 -5.74 -4.43 -5.06
C ARG A 112 -6.24 -2.99 -4.94
N VAL A 113 -6.86 -2.63 -3.82
CA VAL A 113 -7.30 -1.25 -3.56
C VAL A 113 -6.11 -0.29 -3.61
N ALA A 114 -5.01 -0.60 -2.93
CA ALA A 114 -3.82 0.26 -2.95
C ALA A 114 -3.19 0.41 -4.35
N VAL A 115 -3.23 -0.64 -5.16
CA VAL A 115 -2.81 -0.60 -6.56
C VAL A 115 -3.74 0.28 -7.40
N ARG A 116 -5.06 0.06 -7.32
CA ARG A 116 -6.06 0.83 -8.07
C ARG A 116 -6.01 2.33 -7.75
N HIS A 117 -5.66 2.68 -6.51
CA HIS A 117 -5.48 4.08 -6.11
C HIS A 117 -4.05 4.61 -6.34
N GLY A 118 -3.15 3.82 -6.91
CA GLY A 118 -1.77 4.22 -7.20
C GLY A 118 -0.89 4.45 -5.95
N LEU A 119 -1.32 3.99 -4.77
CA LEU A 119 -0.64 4.26 -3.51
C LEU A 119 0.72 3.55 -3.42
N TYR A 120 0.84 2.37 -4.02
CA TYR A 120 2.08 1.59 -4.06
C TYR A 120 3.29 2.36 -4.63
N ARG A 121 3.05 3.38 -5.47
CA ARG A 121 4.08 4.21 -6.12
C ARG A 121 4.81 5.13 -5.15
N TYR A 122 4.23 5.38 -3.98
CA TYR A 122 4.78 6.30 -2.98
C TYR A 122 5.50 5.57 -1.85
N VAL A 123 5.55 4.23 -1.87
CA VAL A 123 6.24 3.43 -0.87
C VAL A 123 7.73 3.42 -1.16
N ARG A 124 8.55 3.84 -0.19
CA ARG A 124 10.02 3.75 -0.27
C ARG A 124 10.52 2.41 0.26
N HIS A 125 11.43 1.78 -0.47
CA HIS A 125 12.04 0.50 -0.11
C HIS A 125 13.40 0.30 -0.80
N ASN A 126 14.27 -0.54 -0.23
CA ASN A 126 15.57 -0.91 -0.78
C ASN A 126 15.59 -2.36 -1.32
N ALA A 127 14.42 -2.93 -1.60
CA ALA A 127 14.27 -4.31 -2.06
C ALA A 127 13.96 -4.36 -3.57
N SER A 128 14.98 -4.44 -4.42
CA SER A 128 14.80 -4.49 -5.88
C SER A 128 13.97 -5.68 -6.37
N ALA A 129 14.06 -6.83 -5.67
CA ALA A 129 13.22 -7.99 -5.95
C ALA A 129 11.72 -7.77 -5.65
N LEU A 130 11.38 -6.69 -4.96
CA LEU A 130 9.99 -6.30 -4.68
C LEU A 130 9.39 -5.53 -5.86
N ASP A 131 10.18 -4.70 -6.54
CA ASP A 131 9.73 -3.86 -7.66
C ASP A 131 9.08 -4.71 -8.76
N GLU A 132 9.75 -5.78 -9.15
CA GLU A 132 9.27 -6.66 -10.22
C GLU A 132 7.92 -7.28 -9.86
N LYS A 133 7.79 -7.76 -8.61
CA LYS A 133 6.57 -8.39 -8.11
C LYS A 133 5.42 -7.39 -7.98
N VAL A 134 5.70 -6.18 -7.48
CA VAL A 134 4.69 -5.12 -7.34
C VAL A 134 4.24 -4.66 -8.72
N ARG A 135 5.15 -4.52 -9.68
CA ARG A 135 4.84 -4.16 -11.07
C ARG A 135 3.98 -5.24 -11.74
N ASP A 136 4.37 -6.51 -11.66
CA ASP A 136 3.60 -7.61 -12.26
C ASP A 136 2.20 -7.72 -11.64
N PHE A 137 2.10 -7.53 -10.32
CA PHE A 137 0.82 -7.48 -9.64
C PHE A 137 -0.01 -6.27 -10.10
N ALA A 138 0.59 -5.09 -10.24
CA ALA A 138 -0.11 -3.89 -10.68
C ALA A 138 -0.71 -4.04 -12.08
N ILE A 139 0.08 -4.54 -13.04
CA ILE A 139 -0.38 -4.83 -14.41
C ILE A 139 -1.56 -5.83 -14.39
N SER A 140 -1.47 -6.84 -13.52
CA SER A 140 -2.54 -7.84 -13.40
C SER A 140 -3.85 -7.24 -12.87
N VAL A 141 -3.77 -6.32 -11.90
CA VAL A 141 -4.93 -5.65 -11.30
C VAL A 141 -5.59 -4.66 -12.26
N GLU A 142 -4.81 -3.97 -13.09
CA GLU A 142 -5.32 -3.01 -14.09
C GLU A 142 -6.16 -3.70 -15.17
N GLY A 143 -5.90 -4.99 -15.45
CA GLY A 143 -6.68 -5.80 -16.39
C GLY A 143 -7.94 -6.44 -15.81
N GLU A 144 -8.19 -6.31 -14.51
CA GLU A 144 -9.38 -6.87 -13.86
C GLU A 144 -10.56 -5.90 -13.92
N ASP A 145 -11.75 -6.40 -14.29
CA ASP A 145 -12.99 -5.62 -14.20
C ASP A 145 -13.34 -5.36 -12.72
N GLU A 146 -13.98 -4.22 -12.44
CA GLU A 146 -14.30 -3.76 -11.08
C GLU A 146 -15.20 -4.78 -10.34
N THR A 147 -15.91 -5.61 -11.10
CA THR A 147 -16.81 -6.68 -10.63
C THR A 147 -16.16 -8.05 -10.37
N GLU A 148 -14.84 -8.23 -10.59
CA GLU A 148 -14.22 -9.56 -10.40
C GLU A 148 -14.19 -10.03 -8.93
N VAL A 149 -14.52 -11.31 -8.77
CA VAL A 149 -14.84 -12.01 -7.53
C VAL A 149 -13.63 -12.14 -6.59
N TYR A 150 -13.91 -12.08 -5.27
CA TYR A 150 -13.01 -12.33 -4.12
C TYR A 150 -11.61 -12.89 -4.46
N GLY A 151 -10.61 -12.01 -4.46
CA GLY A 151 -9.19 -12.38 -4.56
C GLY A 151 -8.56 -12.14 -5.94
N GLY A 152 -9.37 -12.03 -7.01
CA GLY A 152 -8.91 -11.83 -8.40
C GLY A 152 -7.96 -12.93 -8.91
N ALA A 153 -7.37 -12.75 -10.10
CA ALA A 153 -6.64 -13.82 -10.79
C ALA A 153 -5.21 -14.09 -10.27
N VAL A 154 -4.61 -13.12 -9.57
CA VAL A 154 -3.20 -13.15 -9.12
C VAL A 154 -3.10 -12.87 -7.63
N LYS A 155 -2.21 -13.60 -6.93
CA LYS A 155 -1.96 -13.37 -5.50
C LYS A 155 -1.11 -12.13 -5.27
N ALA A 156 -1.45 -11.36 -4.24
CA ALA A 156 -0.64 -10.20 -3.84
C ALA A 156 0.79 -10.62 -3.45
N PRO A 157 1.82 -9.82 -3.80
CA PRO A 157 3.20 -10.07 -3.39
C PRO A 157 3.29 -10.21 -1.88
N LYS A 158 3.93 -11.28 -1.42
CA LYS A 158 4.22 -11.54 0.00
C LYS A 158 5.72 -11.47 0.24
N ASN A 159 6.10 -10.79 1.32
CA ASN A 159 7.43 -10.82 1.92
C ASN A 159 7.56 -12.13 2.72
N SER A 160 8.78 -12.53 3.06
CA SER A 160 9.11 -13.80 3.74
C SER A 160 8.46 -13.98 5.14
N CYS A 161 7.79 -12.98 5.67
CA CYS A 161 6.94 -13.11 6.84
C CYS A 161 5.51 -13.45 6.38
N GLY A 162 5.05 -14.68 6.62
CA GLY A 162 3.80 -15.27 6.12
C GLY A 162 2.48 -14.57 6.49
N HIS A 163 2.51 -13.33 6.96
CA HIS A 163 1.36 -12.47 7.26
C HIS A 163 1.29 -11.18 6.43
N CYS A 164 2.30 -10.84 5.63
CA CYS A 164 2.41 -9.49 5.05
C CYS A 164 1.95 -9.45 3.59
N GLY A 165 0.92 -8.65 3.31
CA GLY A 165 0.63 -8.19 1.95
C GLY A 165 1.26 -6.85 1.74
N VAL A 166 2.24 -6.84 0.85
CA VAL A 166 3.09 -5.70 0.49
C VAL A 166 2.30 -4.45 0.12
N CYS A 167 1.05 -4.58 -0.28
CA CYS A 167 0.29 -3.46 -0.84
C CYS A 167 -0.97 -3.16 -0.02
N GLY A 168 -1.47 -4.10 0.79
CA GLY A 168 -2.82 -4.00 1.31
C GLY A 168 -2.97 -3.19 2.59
N GLY A 169 -2.29 -3.62 3.65
CA GLY A 169 -2.29 -2.87 4.91
C GLY A 169 -1.46 -1.58 4.83
N CYS A 170 -0.52 -1.50 3.88
CA CYS A 170 0.55 -0.50 3.88
C CYS A 170 0.09 0.93 3.55
N CYS A 171 -0.98 1.10 2.79
CA CYS A 171 -1.42 2.43 2.31
C CYS A 171 -2.83 2.84 2.76
N ILE A 172 -3.58 1.92 3.37
CA ILE A 172 -4.99 2.12 3.75
C ILE A 172 -5.13 2.38 5.27
N CYS A 173 -4.08 2.15 6.05
CA CYS A 173 -4.04 2.40 7.49
C CYS A 173 -3.58 3.82 7.84
#